data_AF-A0A1A6HFW9-F1
#
_entry.id   AF-A0A1A6HFW9-F1
#
_cell.length_a   1.000
_cell.length_b   1.000
_cell.length_c   1.000
_cell.angle_alpha   90.00
_cell.angle_beta   90.00
_cell.angle_gamma   90.00
#
_symmetry.space_group_name_H-M   'P 1'
#
loop_
_entity.id
_entity.type
_entity.pdbx_description
1 polymer ?
#
loop_
_entity_poly.entity_id
_entity_poly.type
_entity_poly.pdbx_seq_one_letter_code
_entity_poly.pdbx_strand_id
1 'polypeptide(L)'
;MLCCLLARASNLPNVKKDRRSDPVASLIFRGVKKRTKVIKNSVNPVWNEGFEWDLKGIPLDQSSELHVVVKDHETMGRNRFLGEAKIPLQEVLATPSLSASFNAPLLDTKQQPTG
;
A
#
# COMPACT_ATOMS: atom_id res chain seq x y z
N MET A 1 -2.00 12.61 -14.63
CA MET A 1 -1.39 11.38 -14.08
C MET A 1 -1.59 11.37 -12.57
N LEU A 2 -1.75 10.21 -11.96
CA LEU A 2 -1.73 10.03 -10.50
C LEU A 2 -0.34 9.55 -10.10
N CYS A 3 0.33 10.27 -9.20
CA CYS A 3 1.63 9.90 -8.68
C CYS A 3 1.52 9.53 -7.19
N CYS A 4 2.15 8.44 -6.78
CA CYS A 4 2.19 8.00 -5.39
C CYS A 4 3.61 7.58 -5.03
N LEU A 5 4.14 8.15 -3.95
CA LEU A 5 5.37 7.68 -3.32
C LEU A 5 4.98 6.77 -2.15
N LEU A 6 5.24 5.47 -2.26
CA LEU A 6 5.13 4.59 -1.11
C LEU A 6 6.44 4.65 -0.31
N ALA A 7 6.42 5.41 0.77
CA ALA A 7 7.58 5.56 1.65
C ALA A 7 7.87 4.27 2.43
N ARG A 8 6.98 3.87 3.34
CA ARG A 8 7.21 2.79 4.30
C ARG A 8 5.93 2.18 4.84
N ALA A 9 6.05 1.03 5.48
CA ALA A 9 5.09 0.53 6.45
C ALA A 9 5.81 0.32 7.80
N SER A 10 5.05 0.35 8.89
CA SER A 10 5.56 0.17 10.25
C SER A 10 4.70 -0.82 11.02
N ASN A 11 5.30 -1.48 12.00
CA ASN A 11 4.63 -2.42 12.90
C ASN A 11 3.85 -3.53 12.17
N LEU A 12 4.40 -4.05 11.07
CA LEU A 12 3.75 -5.17 10.39
C LEU A 12 3.65 -6.39 11.32
N PRO A 13 2.54 -7.13 11.27
CA PRO A 13 2.35 -8.28 12.15
C PRO A 13 3.48 -9.30 11.93
N ASN A 14 4.18 -9.63 13.01
CA ASN A 14 5.20 -10.67 12.98
C ASN A 14 4.53 -12.02 13.16
N VAL A 15 4.35 -12.74 12.06
CA VAL A 15 3.56 -13.98 12.09
C VAL A 15 4.46 -15.21 12.23
N LYS A 16 5.78 -15.06 12.13
CA LYS A 16 6.74 -16.15 12.27
C LYS A 16 7.54 -15.93 13.55
N LYS A 17 7.44 -16.87 14.51
CA LYS A 17 8.17 -16.82 15.79
C LYS A 17 9.70 -16.82 15.60
N ASP A 18 10.20 -17.43 14.53
CA ASP A 18 11.64 -17.59 14.26
C ASP A 18 12.16 -16.94 12.97
N ARG A 19 11.30 -16.31 12.16
CA ARG A 19 11.72 -15.72 10.87
C ARG A 19 11.01 -14.39 10.67
N ARG A 20 11.74 -13.35 10.26
CA ARG A 20 11.11 -12.05 10.00
C ARG A 20 10.33 -12.10 8.68
N SER A 21 9.25 -11.34 8.59
CA SER A 21 8.46 -11.19 7.35
C SER A 21 9.31 -10.59 6.22
N ASP A 22 9.03 -10.98 4.99
CA ASP A 22 9.59 -10.46 3.74
C ASP A 22 8.51 -9.60 3.04
N PRO A 23 8.17 -8.39 3.57
CA PRO A 23 7.02 -7.63 3.10
C PRO A 23 7.17 -7.11 1.67
N VAL A 24 6.02 -7.09 1.00
CA VAL A 24 5.84 -6.50 -0.32
C VAL A 24 4.47 -5.83 -0.42
N ALA A 25 4.44 -4.62 -0.97
CA ALA A 25 3.20 -3.86 -1.12
C ALA A 25 2.74 -3.89 -2.58
N SER A 26 1.42 -3.93 -2.76
CA SER A 26 0.75 -3.77 -4.04
C SER A 26 -0.15 -2.54 -3.97
N LEU A 27 -0.01 -1.63 -4.91
CA LEU A 27 -0.85 -0.45 -5.06
C LEU A 27 -1.77 -0.68 -6.26
N ILE A 28 -3.08 -0.51 -6.07
CA ILE A 28 -4.10 -0.81 -7.06
C ILE A 28 -4.95 0.46 -7.24
N PHE A 29 -4.97 0.96 -8.46
CA PHE A 29 -5.81 2.09 -8.84
C PHE A 29 -6.53 1.77 -10.15
N ARG A 30 -7.87 1.87 -10.15
CA ARG A 30 -8.73 1.56 -11.30
C ARG A 30 -8.40 0.23 -12.00
N GLY A 31 -8.16 -0.82 -11.20
CA GLY A 31 -7.81 -2.17 -11.68
C GLY A 31 -6.36 -2.35 -12.11
N VAL A 32 -5.56 -1.29 -12.21
CA VAL A 32 -4.13 -1.37 -12.55
C VAL A 32 -3.31 -1.56 -11.28
N LYS A 33 -2.73 -2.74 -11.12
CA LYS A 33 -1.88 -3.11 -9.99
C LYS A 33 -0.41 -2.86 -10.28
N LYS A 34 0.26 -2.16 -9.38
CA LYS A 34 1.73 -2.02 -9.32
C LYS A 34 2.24 -2.60 -8.00
N ARG A 35 3.47 -3.11 -7.98
CA ARG A 35 4.04 -3.82 -6.83
C ARG A 35 5.43 -3.30 -6.53
N THR A 36 5.77 -3.19 -5.25
CA THR A 36 7.11 -2.82 -4.80
C THR A 36 8.09 -3.98 -4.89
N LYS A 37 9.37 -3.70 -4.68
CA LYS A 37 10.34 -4.74 -4.35
C LYS A 37 10.01 -5.40 -3.00
N VAL A 38 10.39 -6.66 -2.89
CA VAL A 38 10.34 -7.39 -1.62
C VAL A 38 11.48 -6.88 -0.73
N ILE A 39 11.15 -6.44 0.48
CA ILE A 39 12.16 -6.15 1.50
C ILE A 39 12.28 -7.38 2.38
N LYS A 40 13.48 -7.92 2.52
CA LYS A 40 13.69 -9.15 3.28
C LYS A 40 13.77 -8.87 4.78
N ASN A 41 13.22 -9.78 5.58
CA ASN A 41 13.39 -9.83 7.04
C ASN A 41 13.12 -8.52 7.78
N SER A 42 12.04 -7.81 7.44
CA SER A 42 11.68 -6.54 8.08
C SER A 42 10.18 -6.43 8.36
N VAL A 43 9.82 -6.00 9.58
CA VAL A 43 8.45 -5.60 9.95
C VAL A 43 8.24 -4.08 9.83
N ASN A 44 9.30 -3.34 9.50
CA ASN A 44 9.28 -1.90 9.25
C ASN A 44 9.94 -1.61 7.88
N PRO A 45 9.35 -2.10 6.76
CA PRO A 45 9.94 -1.91 5.44
C PRO A 45 9.91 -0.45 5.01
N VAL A 46 11.01 0.02 4.42
CA VAL A 46 11.12 1.32 3.76
C VAL A 46 11.39 1.08 2.29
N TRP A 47 10.36 1.28 1.45
CA TRP A 47 10.47 1.09 0.01
C TRP A 47 10.98 2.35 -0.69
N ASN A 48 10.44 3.53 -0.32
CA ASN A 48 10.67 4.79 -1.03
C ASN A 48 10.52 4.64 -2.56
N GLU A 49 9.49 3.91 -2.98
CA GLU A 49 9.23 3.61 -4.40
C GLU A 49 8.09 4.49 -4.93
N GLY A 50 8.35 5.15 -6.06
CA GLY A 50 7.38 5.97 -6.79
C GLY A 50 6.59 5.16 -7.81
N PHE A 51 5.29 5.41 -7.87
CA PHE A 51 4.36 4.77 -8.79
C PHE A 51 3.51 5.82 -9.49
N GLU A 52 3.28 5.60 -10.78
CA GLU A 52 2.47 6.51 -11.60
C GLU A 52 1.36 5.77 -12.32
N TRP A 53 0.16 6.33 -12.36
CA TRP A 53 -0.95 5.83 -13.16
C TRP A 53 -1.41 6.89 -14.14
N ASP A 54 -1.61 6.49 -15.38
CA ASP A 54 -2.29 7.32 -16.35
C ASP A 54 -3.79 7.36 -16.02
N LEU A 55 -4.35 8.57 -15.97
CA LEU A 55 -5.77 8.80 -15.76
C LEU A 55 -6.60 8.54 -17.02
N LYS A 56 -5.95 8.47 -18.20
CA LYS A 56 -6.59 8.21 -19.50
C LYS A 56 -7.77 9.14 -19.79
N GLY A 57 -7.64 10.42 -19.42
CA GLY A 57 -8.69 11.43 -19.59
C GLY A 57 -9.86 11.33 -18.60
N ILE A 58 -9.88 10.35 -17.69
CA ILE A 58 -10.91 10.22 -16.65
C ILE A 58 -10.39 10.93 -15.39
N PRO A 59 -10.95 12.08 -14.98
CA PRO A 59 -10.50 12.81 -13.79
C PRO A 59 -10.71 11.99 -12.52
N LEU A 60 -10.01 12.36 -11.45
CA LEU A 60 -10.33 11.85 -10.11
C LEU A 60 -11.68 12.43 -9.66
N ASP A 61 -12.41 11.64 -8.88
CA ASP A 61 -13.69 12.01 -8.29
C ASP A 61 -13.68 11.72 -6.77
N GLN A 62 -14.77 12.05 -6.09
CA GLN A 62 -14.90 11.86 -4.63
C GLN A 62 -14.85 10.39 -4.21
N SER A 63 -15.15 9.46 -5.12
CA SER A 63 -15.11 8.00 -4.88
C SER A 63 -13.75 7.37 -5.21
N SER A 64 -12.82 8.15 -5.76
CA SER A 64 -11.52 7.64 -6.20
C SER A 64 -10.67 7.24 -5.00
N GLU A 65 -10.34 5.95 -4.93
CA GLU A 65 -9.50 5.37 -3.89
C GLU A 65 -8.25 4.70 -4.49
N LEU A 66 -7.13 4.79 -3.76
CA LEU A 66 -5.94 3.98 -4.00
C LEU A 66 -5.92 2.84 -2.97
N HIS A 67 -5.99 1.60 -3.46
CA HIS A 67 -5.98 0.42 -2.59
C HIS A 67 -4.55 -0.12 -2.46
N VAL A 68 -4.05 -0.16 -1.23
CA VAL A 68 -2.71 -0.65 -0.89
C VAL A 68 -2.86 -1.96 -0.13
N VAL A 69 -2.20 -3.02 -0.60
CA VAL A 69 -2.21 -4.34 0.03
C VAL A 69 -0.79 -4.76 0.35
N VAL A 70 -0.51 -5.06 1.61
CA VAL A 70 0.79 -5.54 2.08
C VAL A 70 0.71 -7.05 2.34
N LYS A 71 1.68 -7.79 1.80
CA LYS A 71 1.79 -9.23 1.97
C LYS A 71 3.20 -9.62 2.39
N ASP A 72 3.32 -10.73 3.09
CA ASP A 72 4.58 -11.43 3.34
C ASP A 72 4.90 -12.30 2.13
N HIS A 73 6.03 -12.05 1.47
CA HIS A 73 6.46 -12.84 0.34
C HIS A 73 7.06 -14.17 0.81
N GLU A 74 6.50 -15.28 0.36
CA GLU A 74 7.05 -16.60 0.64
C GLU A 74 7.63 -17.21 -0.64
N THR A 75 8.86 -17.72 -0.56
CA THR A 75 9.55 -18.35 -1.69
C THR A 75 8.88 -19.67 -2.10
N MET A 76 8.31 -20.39 -1.14
CA MET A 76 7.54 -21.61 -1.35
C MET A 76 6.19 -21.43 -0.67
N GLY A 77 5.11 -21.30 -1.46
CA GLY A 77 3.75 -21.12 -0.95
C GLY A 77 3.04 -19.88 -1.48
N ARG A 78 1.91 -19.54 -0.85
CA ARG A 78 1.13 -18.35 -1.17
C ARG A 78 1.60 -17.19 -0.28
N ASN A 79 1.82 -16.02 -0.87
CA ASN A 79 2.10 -14.81 -0.09
C ASN A 79 1.00 -14.57 0.95
N ARG A 80 1.39 -14.48 2.22
CA ARG A 80 0.43 -14.30 3.31
C ARG A 80 0.01 -12.84 3.39
N PHE A 81 -1.28 -12.60 3.58
CA PHE A 81 -1.81 -11.27 3.80
C PHE A 81 -1.30 -10.69 5.14
N LEU A 82 -0.81 -9.45 5.13
CA LEU A 82 -0.39 -8.74 6.33
C LEU A 82 -1.35 -7.61 6.68
N GLY A 83 -1.98 -6.99 5.68
CA GLY A 83 -3.00 -5.98 5.85
C GLY A 83 -3.24 -5.19 4.58
N GLU A 84 -4.29 -4.36 4.57
CA GLU A 84 -4.61 -3.45 3.48
C GLU A 84 -5.05 -2.08 3.98
N ALA A 85 -4.92 -1.07 3.13
CA ALA A 85 -5.41 0.27 3.37
C ALA A 85 -6.08 0.80 2.10
N LYS A 86 -7.20 1.50 2.26
CA LYS A 86 -7.88 2.23 1.19
C LYS A 86 -7.65 3.72 1.43
N ILE A 87 -6.95 4.36 0.50
CA ILE A 87 -6.57 5.77 0.61
C ILE A 87 -7.54 6.60 -0.23
N PRO A 88 -8.39 7.44 0.37
CA PRO A 88 -9.30 8.31 -0.37
C PRO A 88 -8.49 9.41 -1.06
N LEU A 89 -8.65 9.54 -2.38
CA LEU A 89 -7.92 10.54 -3.17
C LEU A 89 -8.62 11.91 -3.24
N GLN A 90 -9.81 12.03 -2.64
CA GLN A 90 -10.54 13.30 -2.60
C GLN A 90 -9.75 14.42 -1.92
N GLU A 91 -8.91 14.10 -0.93
CA GLU A 91 -8.09 15.08 -0.21
C GLU A 91 -7.03 15.72 -1.12
N VAL A 92 -6.57 14.98 -2.14
CA VAL A 92 -5.67 15.48 -3.17
C VAL A 92 -6.36 16.56 -4.00
N LEU A 93 -7.66 16.42 -4.24
CA LEU A 93 -8.45 17.40 -5.00
C LEU A 93 -8.83 18.63 -4.17
N ALA A 94 -8.84 18.49 -2.84
CA ALA A 94 -9.16 19.57 -1.92
C ALA A 94 -8.00 20.57 -1.74
N THR A 95 -6.78 20.22 -2.13
CA THR A 95 -5.59 21.07 -1.97
C THR A 95 -5.17 21.72 -3.29
N PRO A 96 -4.80 23.02 -3.31
CA PRO A 96 -4.33 23.70 -4.52
C PRO A 96 -3.06 23.07 -5.12
N SER A 97 -2.25 22.42 -4.30
CA SER A 97 -1.04 21.73 -4.72
C SER A 97 -1.30 20.38 -5.40
N LEU A 98 -2.55 19.92 -5.42
CA LEU A 98 -2.96 18.62 -5.96
C LEU A 98 -2.14 17.47 -5.36
N SER A 99 -1.91 17.55 -4.05
CA SER A 99 -1.05 16.62 -3.31
C SER A 99 -1.54 16.43 -1.88
N ALA A 100 -1.43 15.22 -1.35
CA ALA A 100 -1.66 14.94 0.07
C ALA A 100 -0.69 13.86 0.56
N SER A 101 -0.43 13.86 1.86
CA SER A 101 0.37 12.83 2.54
C SER A 101 -0.55 12.04 3.47
N PHE A 102 -0.48 10.72 3.39
CA PHE A 102 -1.36 9.84 4.15
C PHE A 102 -0.56 8.97 5.09
N ASN A 103 -1.08 8.82 6.30
CA ASN A 103 -0.67 7.77 7.24
C ASN A 103 -1.90 6.93 7.58
N ALA A 104 -2.05 5.80 6.89
CA ALA A 104 -3.24 4.96 7.00
C ALA A 104 -2.92 3.67 7.76
N PRO A 105 -3.79 3.25 8.71
CA PRO A 105 -3.65 1.97 9.37
C PRO A 105 -3.85 0.84 8.36
N LEU A 106 -3.04 -0.21 8.49
CA LEU A 106 -3.27 -1.46 7.78
C LEU A 106 -4.35 -2.25 8.51
N LEU A 107 -5.34 -2.70 7.78
CA LEU A 107 -6.49 -3.43 8.28
C LEU A 107 -6.42 -4.90 7.85
N ASP A 108 -6.90 -5.78 8.71
CA ASP A 108 -7.06 -7.19 8.42
C ASP A 108 -8.35 -7.45 7.61
N THR A 109 -8.64 -8.72 7.31
CA THR A 109 -9.86 -9.11 6.60
C THR A 109 -11.15 -8.83 7.39
N LYS A 110 -11.04 -8.57 8.70
CA LYS A 110 -12.13 -8.22 9.62
C LYS A 110 -12.21 -6.70 9.87
N GLN A 111 -11.48 -5.89 9.11
CA GLN A 111 -11.39 -4.44 9.27
C GLN A 111 -10.78 -4.00 10.63
N GLN A 112 -9.93 -4.84 11.22
CA GLN A 112 -9.22 -4.54 12.46
C GLN A 112 -7.78 -4.11 12.16
N PRO A 113 -7.23 -3.12 12.88
CA PRO A 113 -5.83 -2.73 12.73
C PRO A 113 -4.88 -3.90 12.94
N THR A 114 -3.89 -4.06 12.05
CA THR A 114 -2.92 -5.17 12.10
C THR A 114 -1.65 -4.86 12.89
N GLY A 115 -1.52 -3.64 13.42
CA GLY A 115 -0.35 -3.16 14.17
C GLY A 115 -0.52 -1.74 14.68
#